data_AF-A0A381VM27-F1
#
_entry.id   AF-A0A381VM27-F1
#
_cell.length_a   1.000
_cell.length_b   1.000
_cell.length_c   1.000
_cell.angle_alpha   90.00
_cell.angle_beta   90.00
_cell.angle_gamma   90.00
#
_symmetry.space_group_name_H-M   'P 1'
#
loop_
_entity.id
_entity.type
_entity.pdbx_description
1 polymer ?
#
loop_
_entity_poly.entity_id
_entity_poly.type
_entity_poly.pdbx_seq_one_letter_code
_entity_poly.pdbx_strand_id
1 'polypeptide(L)' 'ILIQMNEPLRYKGYTFFQSSFIEGPEGETTVLAVVKNYGRLFPYISSIIMCIGLLFHLSLKLPELFNKSKGKISL' A
#
# COMPACT_ATOMS: atom_id res chain seq x y z
N ILE A 1 4.28 -24.81 -3.73
CA ILE A 1 4.36 -23.36 -4.05
C ILE A 1 3.82 -23.21 -5.46
N LEU A 2 2.77 -22.41 -5.66
CA LEU A 2 2.11 -22.20 -6.96
C LEU A 2 2.33 -20.74 -7.39
N ILE A 3 2.64 -20.52 -8.67
CA ILE A 3 2.74 -19.18 -9.27
C ILE A 3 1.71 -19.14 -10.39
N GLN A 4 0.81 -18.17 -10.37
CA GLN A 4 -0.25 -18.02 -11.38
C GLN A 4 -0.16 -16.63 -12.01
N MET A 5 -0.69 -16.45 -13.22
CA MET A 5 -0.65 -15.17 -13.94
C MET A 5 -1.27 -14.00 -13.15
N ASN A 6 -2.32 -14.25 -12.36
CA ASN A 6 -2.98 -13.24 -11.52
C ASN A 6 -2.63 -13.35 -10.04
N GLU A 7 -1.78 -14.31 -9.68
CA GLU A 7 -1.37 -14.55 -8.30
C GLU A 7 0.16 -14.75 -8.24
N PRO A 8 0.91 -13.64 -8.31
CA PRO A 8 2.36 -13.70 -8.28
C PRO A 8 2.85 -14.08 -6.89
N LEU A 9 3.82 -14.98 -6.83
CA LEU A 9 4.39 -15.43 -5.56
C LEU A 9 5.26 -14.34 -4.96
N ARG A 10 5.05 -14.05 -3.67
CA ARG A 10 5.83 -13.06 -2.92
C ARG A 10 6.66 -13.77 -1.88
N TYR A 11 7.99 -13.72 -2.01
CA TYR A 11 8.91 -14.40 -1.10
C TYR A 11 10.17 -13.57 -0.84
N LYS A 12 10.51 -13.35 0.44
CA LYS A 12 11.72 -12.62 0.89
C LYS A 12 11.98 -11.29 0.16
N GLY A 13 10.93 -10.50 -0.11
CA GLY A 13 11.04 -9.22 -0.81
C GLY A 13 11.10 -9.31 -2.34
N TYR A 14 11.11 -10.51 -2.90
CA TYR A 14 10.94 -10.77 -4.32
C TYR A 14 9.47 -11.02 -4.65
N THR A 15 9.08 -10.67 -5.86
CA THR A 15 7.79 -10.98 -6.46
C THR A 15 8.05 -11.70 -7.78
N PHE A 16 7.58 -12.93 -7.88
CA PHE A 16 7.72 -13.80 -9.04
C PHE A 16 6.43 -13.74 -9.84
N PHE A 17 6.52 -13.27 -11.07
CA PHE A 17 5.42 -13.22 -12.02
C PHE A 17 5.64 -14.28 -13.08
N GLN A 18 4.59 -14.99 -13.47
CA GLN A 18 4.62 -15.80 -14.68
C GLN A 18 4.50 -14.88 -15.89
N SER A 19 5.58 -14.74 -16.67
CA SER A 19 5.66 -13.80 -17.79
C SER A 19 5.20 -14.43 -19.10
N SER A 20 5.54 -15.70 -19.34
CA SER A 20 5.11 -16.42 -20.53
C SER A 20 5.16 -17.92 -20.29
N PHE A 21 4.47 -18.64 -21.17
CA PHE A 21 4.43 -20.08 -21.22
C PHE A 21 4.81 -20.52 -22.63
N ILE A 22 5.71 -21.49 -22.74
CA ILE A 22 6.20 -22.04 -24.00
C ILE A 22 5.84 -23.51 -24.01
N GLU A 23 4.96 -23.88 -24.94
CA GLU A 23 4.61 -25.27 -25.22
C GLU A 23 5.53 -25.78 -26.32
N GLY A 24 6.38 -26.76 -25.98
CA GLY A 24 7.28 -27.40 -26.94
C GLY A 24 7.00 -28.90 -27.04
N PRO A 25 7.43 -29.55 -28.14
CA PRO A 25 7.30 -31.00 -28.32
C PRO A 25 8.05 -31.82 -27.25
N GLU A 26 8.99 -31.22 -26.51
CA GLU A 26 9.74 -31.87 -25.43
C GLU A 26 9.27 -31.48 -24.01
N GLY A 27 8.25 -30.64 -23.88
CA GLY A 27 7.66 -30.28 -22.59
C GLY A 27 7.20 -28.82 -22.46
N GLU A 28 6.50 -28.56 -21.37
CA GLU A 28 5.98 -27.25 -20.99
C GLU A 28 7.04 -26.45 -20.22
N THR A 29 7.35 -25.24 -20.68
CA THR A 29 8.30 -24.33 -20.02
C THR A 29 7.60 -23.04 -19.58
N THR A 30 7.85 -22.61 -18.34
CA THR A 30 7.35 -21.33 -17.82
C THR A 30 8.49 -20.33 -17.67
N VAL A 31 8.28 -19.10 -18.14
CA VAL A 31 9.23 -17.99 -17.98
C VAL A 31 8.76 -17.14 -16.82
N LEU A 32 9.64 -16.95 -15.83
CA LEU A 32 9.36 -16.14 -14.64
C LEU A 32 10.06 -14.78 -14.71
N ALA A 33 9.30 -13.70 -14.52
CA ALA A 33 9.84 -12.37 -14.27
C ALA A 33 9.95 -12.15 -12.76
N VAL A 34 11.15 -11.79 -12.30
CA VAL A 34 11.45 -11.63 -10.87
C VAL A 34 11.75 -10.17 -10.57
N VAL A 35 10.97 -9.56 -9.68
CA VAL A 35 11.13 -8.17 -9.26
C VAL A 35 11.44 -8.10 -7.78
N LYS A 36 12.45 -7.30 -7.40
CA LYS A 36 12.76 -7.00 -6.00
C LYS A 36 12.01 -5.75 -5.55
N ASN A 37 11.10 -5.90 -4.60
CA ASN A 37 10.14 -4.85 -4.24
C ASN A 37 10.46 -4.26 -2.86
N TYR A 38 11.57 -3.52 -2.78
CA TYR A 38 11.96 -2.79 -1.56
C TYR A 38 10.95 -1.69 -1.19
N GLY A 39 10.30 -1.12 -2.22
CA GLY A 39 9.35 -0.03 -2.09
C GLY A 39 7.98 -0.41 -1.52
N ARG A 40 7.71 -1.71 -1.26
CA ARG A 40 6.37 -2.18 -0.89
C ARG A 40 5.81 -1.50 0.36
N LEU A 41 6.68 -1.09 1.30
CA LEU A 41 6.28 -0.45 2.55
C LEU A 41 5.99 1.05 2.39
N PHE A 42 6.44 1.71 1.32
CA PHE A 42 6.28 3.16 1.15
C PHE A 42 4.83 3.63 1.24
N PRO A 43 3.85 3.04 0.54
CA PRO A 43 2.46 3.50 0.60
C PRO A 43 1.87 3.47 2.02
N TYR A 44 2.29 2.48 2.81
CA TYR A 44 1.86 2.33 4.20
C TYR A 44 2.48 3.42 5.08
N ILE A 45 3.78 3.67 4.93
CA ILE A 45 4.48 4.75 5.66
C ILE A 45 3.86 6.12 5.32
N SER A 46 3.62 6.40 4.03
CA SER A 46 2.98 7.64 3.59
C SER A 46 1.59 7.83 4.20
N SER A 47 0.79 6.76 4.24
CA SER A 47 -0.55 6.80 4.83
C SER A 47 -0.52 7.07 6.34
N ILE A 48 0.46 6.49 7.06
CA ILE A 48 0.65 6.75 8.50
C ILE A 48 1.03 8.20 8.75
N ILE A 49 1.99 8.74 7.98
CA ILE A 49 2.43 10.14 8.10
C ILE A 49 1.26 11.09 7.86
N MET A 50 0.47 10.83 6.81
CA MET A 50 -0.72 11.62 6.49
C MET A 50 -1.74 11.58 7.65
N CYS A 51 -2.01 10.39 8.18
CA CYS A 51 -2.95 10.23 9.30
C CYS A 51 -2.51 11.01 10.55
N ILE A 52 -1.21 10.94 10.89
CA ILE A 52 -0.63 11.71 12.00
C ILE A 52 -0.74 13.21 11.75
N GLY A 53 -0.43 13.68 10.54
CA GLY A 53 -0.53 15.08 10.17
C GLY A 53 -1.96 15.62 10.30
N LEU A 54 -2.95 14.85 9.87
CA LEU A 54 -4.37 15.19 10.00
C LEU A 54 -4.83 15.20 11.47
N LEU A 55 -4.42 14.21 12.26
CA LEU A 55 -4.73 14.17 13.70
C LEU A 55 -4.13 15.37 14.42
N PHE A 56 -2.87 15.69 14.16
CA PHE A 56 -2.20 16.86 14.74
C PHE A 56 -2.90 18.17 14.36
N HIS A 57 -3.23 18.33 13.07
CA HIS A 57 -3.96 19.50 12.58
C HIS A 57 -5.33 19.64 13.27
N LEU A 58 -6.06 18.52 13.40
CA LEU A 58 -7.34 18.50 14.08
C LEU A 58 -7.21 18.85 15.58
N SER A 59 -6.21 18.32 16.28
CA SER A 59 -5.94 18.64 17.68
C SER A 59 -5.68 20.12 17.93
N LEU A 60 -5.00 20.80 17.01
CA LEU A 60 -4.78 22.25 17.09
C LEU A 60 -6.06 23.06 16.82
N LYS A 61 -6.91 22.61 15.89
CA LYS A 61 -8.15 23.32 15.51
C LYS A 61 -9.35 23.04 16.41
N LEU A 62 -9.38 21.90 17.09
CA LEU A 62 -10.40 21.51 18.06
C LEU A 62 -10.70 22.59 19.13
N PRO A 63 -9.72 23.14 19.87
CA PRO A 63 -10.01 24.16 20.89
C PRO A 63 -10.57 25.46 20.33
N GLU A 64 -10.14 25.88 19.12
CA GLU A 64 -10.71 27.05 18.43
C GLU A 64 -12.19 26.82 18.07
N LEU A 65 -12.53 25.62 17.59
CA LEU A 65 -13.91 25.24 17.25
C LEU A 65 -14.81 25.20 18.49
N PHE A 66 -14.33 24.63 19.60
CA PHE A 66 -15.08 24.59 20.86
C PHE A 66 -15.31 25.98 21.46
N ASN A 67 -14.29 26.84 21.45
CA ASN A 67 -14.43 28.22 21.96
C ASN A 67 -15.37 29.07 21.09
N LYS A 68 -15.33 28.90 19.76
CA LYS A 68 -16.24 29.59 18.83
C LYS A 68 -17.71 29.16 19.00
N SER A 69 -17.95 27.89 19.37
CA SER A 69 -19.30 27.38 19.66
C SER A 69 -19.90 28.00 20.92
N LYS A 70 -19.10 28.18 22.00
CA LYS A 70 -19.60 28.80 23.24
C LYS A 70 -19.94 30.29 23.08
N GLY A 71 -19.18 31.04 22.28
CA GLY A 71 -19.46 32.44 22.00
C GLY A 71 -20.73 32.70 21.18
N LYS A 72 -21.21 31.70 20.42
CA LYS A 72 -22.44 31.79 19.60
C LYS A 72 -23.73 31.52 20.36
N ILE A 73 -23.66 30.90 21.54
CA ILE A 73 -24.83 30.55 22.38
C ILE A 73 -25.10 31.66 23.43
N SER A 74 -24.17 32.60 23.60
CA SER A 74 -24.24 33.69 24.59
C SER A 74 -24.71 35.05 24.02
N LEU A 75 -25.17 35.10 22.77
CA LEU A 75 -25.79 36.25 22.11
C LEU A 75 -27.23 35.89 21.73
#